data_AF-Q2QQ67-F1
#
_entry.id   AF-Q2QQ67-F1
#
_cell.length_a   1.000
_cell.length_b   1.000
_cell.length_c   1.000
_cell.angle_alpha   90.00
_cell.angle_beta   90.00
_cell.angle_gamma   90.00
#
_symmetry.space_group_name_H-M   'P 1'
#
loop_
_entity.id
_entity.type
_entity.pdbx_description
1 polymer ?
#
loop_
_entity_poly.entity_id
_entity_poly.type
_entity_poly.pdbx_seq_one_letter_code
_entity_poly.pdbx_strand_id
1 'polypeptide(L)'
;MAAPVLVVVRLNAAAVDPATVVYLRDLVGALNGKTFQLACDSQIAAAAAADNDAGMFRLRPEPSLLAGVPDNVASAINALEKLLRKGSPALAAYERHATFLRRARQEEAVGAALADVVAVNNLINDLQDALDARRVQLVVAQSTKSQIFAEITAAARSPAVITEESRSWAAAELAALLPRLRQAQERETEVEMAMARMMPSFLVMFWHLEIAKARAEAADAALDAIPEMPSNWMDDFQVVRDGAMRFEESVDVLREYMA
;
A
#
# COMPACT_ATOMS: atom_id res chain seq x y z
N MET A 1 6.13 -18.28 42.14
CA MET A 1 7.59 -18.45 42.27
C MET A 1 8.20 -17.06 42.20
N ALA A 2 8.89 -16.62 43.26
CA ALA A 2 9.61 -15.34 43.22
C ALA A 2 10.81 -15.50 42.28
N ALA A 3 10.91 -14.67 41.24
CA ALA A 3 12.12 -14.60 40.44
C ALA A 3 13.28 -14.19 41.36
N PRO A 4 14.46 -14.84 41.25
CA PRO A 4 15.62 -14.44 42.02
C PRO A 4 15.93 -12.98 41.67
N VAL A 5 15.92 -12.11 42.69
CA VAL A 5 16.41 -10.75 42.56
C VAL A 5 17.90 -10.87 42.28
N LEU A 6 18.29 -10.78 41.01
CA LEU A 6 19.68 -10.63 40.61
C LEU A 6 20.12 -9.28 41.15
N VAL A 7 20.77 -9.27 42.32
CA VAL A 7 21.41 -8.04 42.81
C VAL A 7 22.59 -7.78 41.89
N VAL A 8 22.42 -6.91 40.90
CA VAL A 8 23.52 -6.47 40.06
C VAL A 8 24.38 -5.51 40.87
N VAL A 9 25.63 -5.91 41.16
CA VAL A 9 26.60 -5.05 41.83
C VAL A 9 27.00 -3.96 40.84
N ARG A 10 26.72 -2.68 41.15
CA ARG A 10 27.09 -1.55 40.27
C ARG A 10 28.59 -1.52 39.95
N LEU A 11 28.93 -1.05 38.76
CA LEU A 11 30.30 -0.98 38.27
C LEU A 11 31.21 -0.19 39.23
N ASN A 12 32.22 -0.86 39.79
CA ASN A 12 33.36 -0.21 40.43
C ASN A 12 34.53 -0.12 39.43
N ALA A 13 34.73 1.07 38.84
CA ALA A 13 35.77 1.29 37.83
C ALA A 13 37.21 1.03 38.33
N ALA A 14 37.45 1.02 39.64
CA ALA A 14 38.77 0.69 40.20
C ALA A 14 39.06 -0.82 40.25
N ALA A 15 38.01 -1.66 40.15
CA ALA A 15 38.11 -3.12 40.24
C ALA A 15 38.11 -3.81 38.85
N VAL A 16 37.78 -3.06 37.80
CA VAL A 16 37.64 -3.56 36.43
C VAL A 16 38.69 -2.92 35.54
N ASP A 17 39.23 -3.68 34.60
CA ASP A 17 40.19 -3.16 33.62
C ASP A 17 39.64 -1.90 32.89
N PRO A 18 40.45 -0.83 32.74
CA PRO A 18 39.99 0.39 32.07
C PRO A 18 39.48 0.18 30.64
N ALA A 19 40.05 -0.74 29.86
CA ALA A 19 39.59 -1.01 28.50
C ALA A 19 38.20 -1.69 28.53
N THR A 20 37.96 -2.59 29.49
CA THR A 20 36.64 -3.19 29.70
C THR A 20 35.59 -2.14 30.09
N VAL A 21 35.95 -1.16 30.93
CA VAL A 21 35.04 -0.05 31.27
C VAL A 21 34.68 0.79 30.04
N VAL A 22 35.65 1.08 29.17
CA VAL A 22 35.42 1.81 27.92
C VAL A 22 34.51 1.02 26.98
N TYR A 23 34.76 -0.29 26.81
CA TYR A 23 33.91 -1.17 26.01
C TYR A 23 32.47 -1.21 26.50
N LEU A 24 32.25 -1.37 27.82
CA LEU A 24 30.90 -1.40 28.39
C LEU A 24 30.15 -0.08 28.17
N ARG A 25 30.83 1.05 28.28
CA ARG A 25 30.24 2.38 28.00
C ARG A 25 29.87 2.52 26.53
N ASP A 26 30.74 2.12 25.61
CA ASP A 26 30.48 2.15 24.16
C ASP A 26 29.30 1.23 23.80
N LEU A 27 29.28 0.02 24.34
CA LEU A 27 28.22 -0.96 24.11
C LEU A 27 26.87 -0.47 24.63
N VAL A 28 26.78 -0.02 25.89
CA VAL A 28 25.53 0.52 26.45
C VAL A 28 25.10 1.78 25.73
N GLY A 29 26.04 2.64 25.33
CA GLY A 29 25.75 3.81 24.49
C GLY A 29 25.15 3.41 23.14
N ALA A 30 25.72 2.39 22.48
CA ALA A 30 25.26 1.91 21.18
C ALA A 30 23.89 1.17 21.24
N LEU A 31 23.55 0.61 22.41
CA LEU A 31 22.28 -0.06 22.70
C LEU A 31 21.20 0.89 23.25
N ASN A 32 21.57 2.12 23.61
CA ASN A 32 20.64 3.03 24.26
C ASN A 32 19.45 3.36 23.35
N GLY A 33 18.24 3.19 23.87
CA GLY A 33 16.99 3.43 23.13
C GLY A 33 16.70 2.45 21.97
N LYS A 34 17.53 1.43 21.74
CA LYS A 34 17.30 0.45 20.67
C LYS A 34 16.49 -0.74 21.16
N THR A 35 15.51 -1.15 20.35
CA THR A 35 14.88 -2.46 20.44
C THR A 35 15.78 -3.51 19.78
N PHE A 36 15.47 -4.80 19.98
CA PHE A 36 16.20 -5.88 19.30
C PHE A 36 16.25 -5.69 17.78
N GLN A 37 15.12 -5.31 17.18
CA GLN A 37 15.00 -5.07 15.74
C GLN A 37 15.95 -3.96 15.27
N LEU A 38 15.94 -2.81 15.96
CA LEU A 38 16.83 -1.68 15.64
C LEU A 38 18.31 -2.02 15.86
N ALA A 39 18.61 -2.85 16.85
CA ALA A 39 19.97 -3.33 17.11
C ALA A 39 20.45 -4.27 15.98
N CYS A 40 19.60 -5.18 15.52
CA CYS A 40 19.87 -6.03 14.35
C CYS A 40 20.05 -5.20 13.08
N ASP A 41 19.12 -4.29 12.77
CA ASP A 41 19.21 -3.40 11.60
C ASP A 41 20.53 -2.60 11.62
N SER A 42 20.93 -2.09 12.78
CA SER A 42 22.22 -1.40 12.96
C SER A 42 23.40 -2.32 12.64
N GLN A 43 23.37 -3.59 13.06
CA GLN A 43 24.44 -4.54 12.79
C GLN A 43 24.46 -5.00 11.33
N ILE A 44 23.31 -5.15 10.68
CA ILE A 44 23.21 -5.49 9.26
C ILE A 44 23.77 -4.35 8.42
N ALA A 45 23.37 -3.11 8.72
CA ALA A 45 23.89 -1.91 8.05
C ALA A 45 25.41 -1.76 8.26
N ALA A 46 25.90 -1.98 9.49
CA ALA A 46 27.33 -1.97 9.79
C ALA A 46 28.09 -3.09 9.06
N ALA A 47 27.50 -4.27 8.92
CA ALA A 47 28.13 -5.40 8.23
C ALA A 47 28.23 -5.20 6.71
N ALA A 48 27.36 -4.37 6.14
CA ALA A 48 27.36 -3.96 4.73
C ALA A 48 28.29 -2.76 4.45
N ALA A 49 28.59 -1.94 5.47
CA ALA A 49 29.60 -0.90 5.35
C ALA A 49 30.99 -1.52 5.14
N ALA A 50 31.83 -0.88 4.33
CA ALA A 50 33.19 -1.36 4.04
C ALA A 50 34.11 -1.36 5.29
N ASP A 51 33.73 -0.61 6.32
CA ASP A 51 34.48 -0.52 7.57
C ASP A 51 34.14 -1.69 8.49
N ASN A 52 35.09 -2.63 8.64
CA ASN A 52 34.99 -3.76 9.57
C ASN A 52 34.78 -3.33 11.04
N ASP A 53 35.03 -2.06 11.37
CA ASP A 53 34.98 -1.50 12.73
C ASP A 53 33.63 -0.83 13.08
N ALA A 54 32.63 -0.87 12.19
CA ALA A 54 31.33 -0.23 12.42
C ALA A 54 30.38 -1.01 13.37
N GLY A 55 30.81 -2.20 13.83
CA GLY A 55 30.01 -3.08 14.68
C GLY A 55 29.87 -2.59 16.13
N MET A 56 28.83 -3.06 16.83
CA MET A 56 28.56 -2.69 18.22
C MET A 56 29.61 -3.25 19.20
N PHE A 57 30.33 -4.29 18.77
CA PHE A 57 31.32 -5.01 19.56
C PHE A 57 32.77 -4.64 19.20
N ARG A 58 32.99 -3.52 18.52
CA ARG A 58 34.31 -3.09 17.99
C ARG A 58 35.39 -2.90 19.06
N LEU A 59 35.02 -2.45 20.26
CA LEU A 59 35.95 -2.22 21.37
C LEU A 59 36.12 -3.47 22.26
N ARG A 60 35.65 -4.65 21.84
CA ARG A 60 35.73 -5.86 22.65
C ARG A 60 37.20 -6.21 22.95
N PRO A 61 37.59 -6.36 24.23
CA PRO A 61 38.92 -6.86 24.59
C PRO A 61 39.11 -8.34 24.17
N GLU A 62 40.14 -8.66 23.37
CA GLU A 62 40.52 -10.06 23.03
C GLU A 62 41.49 -10.69 24.07
N PRO A 63 41.42 -12.00 24.40
CA PRO A 63 40.27 -12.90 24.44
C PRO A 63 39.75 -13.18 25.87
N SER A 64 40.37 -12.69 26.95
CA SER A 64 40.08 -13.14 28.35
C SER A 64 39.75 -12.02 29.36
N LEU A 65 39.22 -10.87 28.91
CA LEU A 65 39.19 -9.65 29.74
C LEU A 65 37.78 -9.11 30.04
N LEU A 66 36.91 -9.97 30.54
CA LEU A 66 35.87 -9.53 31.50
C LEU A 66 36.35 -9.76 32.95
N ALA A 67 37.67 -9.75 33.18
CA ALA A 67 38.26 -9.94 34.49
C ALA A 67 37.79 -8.83 35.45
N GLY A 68 37.23 -9.22 36.59
CA GLY A 68 36.62 -8.31 37.57
C GLY A 68 35.15 -7.95 37.31
N VAL A 69 34.57 -8.38 36.17
CA VAL A 69 33.15 -8.18 35.87
C VAL A 69 32.34 -9.35 36.47
N PRO A 70 31.20 -9.08 37.12
CA PRO A 70 30.30 -10.12 37.63
C PRO A 70 29.83 -11.12 36.56
N ASP A 71 29.63 -12.38 36.95
CA ASP A 71 29.26 -13.47 36.03
C ASP A 71 27.96 -13.20 35.24
N ASN A 72 26.97 -12.56 35.87
CA ASN A 72 25.71 -12.21 35.22
C ASN A 72 25.91 -11.19 34.08
N VAL A 73 26.77 -10.19 34.29
CA VAL A 73 27.12 -9.18 33.27
C VAL A 73 27.92 -9.84 32.15
N ALA A 74 28.88 -10.71 32.47
CA ALA A 74 29.62 -11.45 31.47
C ALA A 74 28.71 -12.37 30.63
N SER A 75 27.74 -13.02 31.26
CA SER A 75 26.71 -13.82 30.58
C SER A 75 25.83 -12.96 29.66
N ALA A 76 25.41 -11.78 30.10
CA ALA A 76 24.61 -10.85 29.31
C ALA A 76 25.35 -10.36 28.05
N ILE A 77 26.64 -10.02 28.17
CA ILE A 77 27.48 -9.64 27.02
C ILE A 77 27.60 -10.80 26.04
N ASN A 78 27.91 -12.00 26.54
CA ASN A 78 28.01 -13.19 25.70
C ASN A 78 26.68 -13.53 25.00
N ALA A 79 25.54 -13.27 25.65
CA ALA A 79 24.22 -13.43 25.04
C ALA A 79 24.00 -12.41 23.92
N LEU A 80 24.27 -11.13 24.15
CA LEU A 80 24.16 -10.08 23.12
C LEU A 80 25.06 -10.36 21.92
N GLU A 81 26.29 -10.80 22.14
CA GLU A 81 27.20 -11.17 21.06
C GLU A 81 26.69 -12.40 20.28
N LYS A 82 26.17 -13.42 20.96
CA LYS A 82 25.55 -14.57 20.29
C LYS A 82 24.34 -14.17 19.44
N LEU A 83 23.66 -13.08 19.79
CA LEU A 83 22.49 -12.60 19.08
C LEU A 83 22.82 -11.65 17.92
N LEU A 84 23.79 -10.76 18.12
CA LEU A 84 24.01 -9.59 17.25
C LEU A 84 25.35 -9.62 16.51
N ARG A 85 26.28 -10.50 16.87
CA ARG A 85 27.57 -10.56 16.15
C ARG A 85 27.33 -10.96 14.70
N LYS A 86 28.11 -10.38 13.78
CA LYS A 86 28.13 -10.75 12.36
C LYS A 86 28.30 -12.27 12.21
N GLY A 87 27.44 -12.89 11.42
CA GLY A 87 27.41 -14.34 11.20
C GLY A 87 26.70 -15.14 12.30
N SER A 88 26.11 -14.50 13.30
CA SER A 88 25.28 -15.20 14.28
C SER A 88 24.00 -15.77 13.65
N PRO A 89 23.51 -16.94 14.11
CA PRO A 89 22.29 -17.56 13.59
C PRO A 89 21.05 -16.71 13.87
N ALA A 90 21.02 -15.99 15.01
CA ALA A 90 19.89 -15.13 15.36
C ALA A 90 19.79 -13.91 14.44
N LEU A 91 20.93 -13.27 14.12
CA LEU A 91 20.94 -12.16 13.16
C LEU A 91 20.54 -12.62 11.76
N ALA A 92 21.03 -13.78 11.31
CA ALA A 92 20.64 -14.36 10.03
C ALA A 92 19.14 -14.72 9.98
N ALA A 93 18.58 -15.25 11.08
CA ALA A 93 17.13 -15.48 11.19
C ALA A 93 16.34 -14.17 11.13
N TYR A 94 16.85 -13.11 11.78
CA TYR A 94 16.24 -11.79 11.72
C TYR A 94 16.29 -11.20 10.30
N GLU A 95 17.38 -11.33 9.54
CA GLU A 95 17.46 -10.88 8.14
C GLU A 95 16.39 -11.53 7.25
N ARG A 96 16.20 -12.86 7.41
CA ARG A 96 15.14 -13.60 6.71
C ARG A 96 13.76 -13.14 7.14
N HIS A 97 13.54 -12.99 8.45
CA HIS A 97 12.27 -12.49 8.99
C HIS A 97 11.95 -11.07 8.51
N ALA A 98 12.93 -10.16 8.49
CA ALA A 98 12.77 -8.80 7.99
C ALA A 98 12.41 -8.78 6.50
N THR A 99 13.02 -9.68 5.72
CA THR A 99 12.69 -9.83 4.30
C THR A 99 11.28 -10.40 4.11
N PHE A 100 10.87 -11.38 4.92
CA PHE A 100 9.48 -11.88 4.95
C PHE A 100 8.48 -10.75 5.24
N LEU A 101 8.72 -9.94 6.29
CA LEU A 101 7.84 -8.82 6.63
C LEU A 101 7.78 -7.77 5.52
N ARG A 102 8.92 -7.48 4.87
CA ARG A 102 8.97 -6.58 3.72
C ARG A 102 8.15 -7.12 2.55
N ARG A 103 8.26 -8.42 2.26
CA ARG A 103 7.47 -9.10 1.23
C ARG A 103 5.98 -9.04 1.53
N ALA A 104 5.57 -9.42 2.74
CA ALA A 104 4.17 -9.40 3.16
C ALA A 104 3.54 -7.99 3.04
N ARG A 105 4.25 -6.95 3.49
CA ARG A 105 3.79 -5.56 3.31
C ARG A 105 3.67 -5.16 1.84
N GLN A 106 4.58 -5.65 0.99
CA GLN A 106 4.52 -5.39 -0.44
C GLN A 106 3.37 -6.15 -1.11
N GLU A 107 3.09 -7.39 -0.70
CA GLU A 107 1.91 -8.16 -1.16
C GLU A 107 0.60 -7.42 -0.82
N GLU A 108 0.49 -6.85 0.39
CA GLU A 108 -0.65 -5.99 0.75
C GLU A 108 -0.74 -4.75 -0.16
N ALA A 109 0.40 -4.12 -0.50
CA ALA A 109 0.43 -2.98 -1.40
C ALA A 109 0.02 -3.34 -2.85
N VAL A 110 0.42 -4.53 -3.34
CA VAL A 110 -0.07 -5.05 -4.64
C VAL A 110 -1.58 -5.27 -4.59
N GLY A 111 -2.08 -5.91 -3.53
CA GLY A 111 -3.52 -6.11 -3.33
C GLY A 111 -4.31 -4.80 -3.34
N ALA A 112 -3.81 -3.78 -2.64
CA ALA A 112 -4.42 -2.45 -2.65
C ALA A 112 -4.40 -1.79 -4.04
N ALA A 113 -3.28 -1.87 -4.77
CA ALA A 113 -3.18 -1.31 -6.12
C ALA A 113 -4.11 -2.02 -7.13
N LEU A 114 -4.27 -3.35 -7.01
CA LEU A 114 -5.24 -4.10 -7.81
C LEU A 114 -6.68 -3.75 -7.46
N ALA A 115 -6.99 -3.52 -6.18
CA ALA A 115 -8.31 -3.05 -5.75
C ALA A 115 -8.65 -1.68 -6.35
N ASP A 116 -7.67 -0.77 -6.44
CA ASP A 116 -7.85 0.53 -7.12
C ASP A 116 -8.17 0.35 -8.61
N VAL A 117 -7.50 -0.57 -9.32
CA VAL A 117 -7.80 -0.89 -10.73
C VAL A 117 -9.24 -1.37 -10.88
N VAL A 118 -9.69 -2.28 -10.00
CA VAL A 118 -11.07 -2.78 -10.01
C VAL A 118 -12.07 -1.65 -9.74
N ALA A 119 -11.78 -0.77 -8.78
CA ALA A 119 -12.64 0.36 -8.45
C ALA A 119 -12.82 1.32 -9.64
N VAL A 120 -11.72 1.70 -10.32
CA VAL A 120 -11.80 2.55 -11.52
C VAL A 120 -12.53 1.84 -12.65
N ASN A 121 -12.29 0.55 -12.85
CA ASN A 121 -12.99 -0.22 -13.87
C ASN A 121 -14.51 -0.27 -13.63
N ASN A 122 -14.94 -0.39 -12.37
CA ASN A 122 -16.37 -0.34 -12.02
C ASN A 122 -16.98 1.02 -12.35
N LEU A 123 -16.28 2.13 -12.08
CA LEU A 123 -16.73 3.48 -12.46
C LEU A 123 -16.87 3.64 -13.98
N ILE A 124 -15.97 3.01 -14.75
CA ILE A 124 -16.07 2.99 -16.22
C ILE A 124 -17.33 2.23 -16.65
N ASN A 125 -17.61 1.08 -16.04
CA ASN A 125 -18.81 0.30 -16.33
C ASN A 125 -20.09 1.10 -16.02
N ASP A 126 -20.15 1.77 -14.86
CA ASP A 126 -21.29 2.62 -14.49
C ASP A 126 -21.51 3.74 -15.53
N LEU A 127 -20.42 4.32 -16.05
CA LEU A 127 -20.48 5.34 -17.08
C LEU A 127 -20.94 4.77 -18.44
N GLN A 128 -20.57 3.53 -18.76
CA GLN A 128 -21.06 2.81 -19.94
C GLN A 128 -22.56 2.53 -19.84
N ASP A 129 -23.04 2.04 -18.69
CA ASP A 129 -24.46 1.80 -18.44
C ASP A 129 -25.28 3.09 -18.59
N ALA A 130 -24.77 4.19 -18.04
CA ALA A 130 -25.38 5.50 -18.20
C ALA A 130 -25.41 5.96 -19.67
N LEU A 131 -24.35 5.70 -20.44
CA LEU A 131 -24.29 6.03 -21.87
C LEU A 131 -25.29 5.20 -22.68
N ASP A 132 -25.42 3.92 -22.38
CA ASP A 132 -26.36 3.02 -23.04
C ASP A 132 -27.81 3.40 -22.75
N ALA A 133 -28.12 3.78 -21.50
CA ALA A 133 -29.43 4.35 -21.17
C ALA A 133 -29.74 5.60 -22.01
N ARG A 134 -28.74 6.45 -22.28
CA ARG A 134 -28.92 7.63 -23.16
C ARG A 134 -29.09 7.25 -24.63
N ARG A 135 -28.40 6.22 -25.12
CA ARG A 135 -28.61 5.69 -26.48
C ARG A 135 -30.04 5.22 -26.68
N VAL A 136 -30.62 4.52 -25.71
CA VAL A 136 -32.04 4.13 -25.74
C VAL A 136 -32.95 5.36 -25.82
N GLN A 137 -32.68 6.39 -25.00
CA GLN A 137 -33.45 7.64 -25.05
C GLN A 137 -33.34 8.35 -26.40
N LEU A 138 -32.16 8.30 -27.05
CA LEU A 138 -31.95 8.89 -28.36
C LEU A 138 -32.79 8.19 -29.42
N VAL A 139 -32.79 6.85 -29.43
CA VAL A 139 -33.62 6.05 -30.35
C VAL A 139 -35.10 6.39 -30.19
N VAL A 140 -35.60 6.52 -28.95
CA VAL A 140 -36.99 6.91 -28.68
C VAL A 140 -37.29 8.34 -29.16
N ALA A 141 -36.37 9.28 -28.98
CA ALA A 141 -36.53 10.65 -29.46
C ALA A 141 -36.59 10.69 -31.01
N GLN A 142 -35.71 9.94 -31.67
CA GLN A 142 -35.67 9.80 -33.13
C GLN A 142 -36.95 9.16 -33.67
N SER A 143 -37.43 8.07 -33.06
CA SER A 143 -38.68 7.43 -33.49
C SER A 143 -39.88 8.35 -33.34
N THR A 144 -39.94 9.11 -32.24
CA THR A 144 -41.01 10.10 -32.01
C THR A 144 -40.98 11.19 -33.08
N LYS A 145 -39.79 11.72 -33.40
CA LYS A 145 -39.62 12.70 -34.47
C LYS A 145 -40.08 12.15 -35.83
N SER A 146 -39.67 10.93 -36.17
CA SER A 146 -40.08 10.27 -37.41
C SER A 146 -41.59 10.04 -37.49
N GLN A 147 -42.24 9.67 -36.38
CA GLN A 147 -43.69 9.52 -36.32
C GLN A 147 -44.41 10.85 -36.60
N ILE A 148 -43.99 11.94 -35.96
CA ILE A 148 -44.58 13.27 -36.19
C ILE A 148 -44.37 13.71 -37.64
N PHE A 149 -43.20 13.42 -38.21
CA PHE A 149 -42.95 13.71 -39.63
C PHE A 149 -43.89 12.93 -40.56
N ALA A 150 -44.18 11.67 -40.24
CA ALA A 150 -45.16 10.86 -40.96
C ALA A 150 -46.59 11.42 -40.83
N GLU A 151 -47.00 11.87 -39.63
CA GLU A 151 -48.28 12.56 -39.39
C GLU A 151 -48.40 13.82 -40.26
N ILE A 152 -47.36 14.67 -40.29
CA ILE A 152 -47.30 15.87 -41.13
C ILE A 152 -47.44 15.52 -42.61
N THR A 153 -46.72 14.48 -43.06
CA THR A 153 -46.75 14.04 -44.45
C THR A 153 -48.14 13.51 -44.83
N ALA A 154 -48.81 12.78 -43.93
CA ALA A 154 -50.16 12.27 -44.15
C ALA A 154 -51.19 13.41 -44.21
N ALA A 155 -51.13 14.37 -43.28
CA ALA A 155 -51.98 15.56 -43.30
C ALA A 155 -51.83 16.36 -44.60
N ALA A 156 -50.59 16.54 -45.08
CA ALA A 156 -50.30 17.24 -46.33
C ALA A 156 -50.76 16.48 -47.60
N ARG A 157 -50.82 15.15 -47.55
CA ARG A 157 -51.25 14.30 -48.68
C ARG A 157 -52.73 13.94 -48.68
N SER A 158 -53.49 14.35 -47.65
CA SER A 158 -54.90 13.99 -47.54
C SER A 158 -55.68 14.48 -48.77
N PRO A 159 -56.38 13.61 -49.52
CA PRO A 159 -57.13 14.00 -50.71
C PRO A 159 -58.35 14.87 -50.40
N ALA A 160 -58.64 15.12 -49.11
CA ALA A 160 -59.77 15.93 -48.67
C ALA A 160 -59.69 17.40 -49.09
N VAL A 161 -58.57 17.89 -49.65
CA VAL A 161 -58.36 19.27 -50.15
C VAL A 161 -59.20 19.61 -51.40
N ILE A 162 -60.50 19.32 -51.38
CA ILE A 162 -61.47 19.70 -52.42
C ILE A 162 -62.31 20.90 -51.95
N THR A 163 -62.65 20.94 -50.66
CA THR A 163 -63.45 22.02 -50.06
C THR A 163 -62.60 22.99 -49.24
N GLU A 164 -63.08 24.22 -49.06
CA GLU A 164 -62.42 25.22 -48.21
C GLU A 164 -62.35 24.77 -46.74
N GLU A 165 -63.38 24.08 -46.25
CA GLU A 165 -63.41 23.51 -44.89
C GLU A 165 -62.27 22.50 -44.68
N SER A 166 -62.06 21.58 -45.62
CA SER A 166 -60.97 20.61 -45.53
C SER A 166 -59.59 21.26 -45.59
N ARG A 167 -59.42 22.35 -46.36
CA ARG A 167 -58.19 23.15 -46.36
C ARG A 167 -57.95 23.77 -44.98
N SER A 168 -58.99 24.36 -44.40
CA SER A 168 -58.91 25.00 -43.08
C SER A 168 -58.55 23.99 -41.98
N TRP A 169 -59.10 22.78 -42.05
CA TRP A 169 -58.80 21.69 -41.14
C TRP A 169 -57.35 21.19 -41.29
N ALA A 170 -56.88 20.94 -42.53
CA ALA A 170 -55.49 20.53 -42.77
C ALA A 170 -54.49 21.60 -42.32
N ALA A 171 -54.80 22.88 -42.53
CA ALA A 171 -53.97 23.98 -42.06
C ALA A 171 -53.89 24.02 -40.52
N ALA A 172 -55.01 23.79 -39.82
CA ALA A 172 -55.05 23.71 -38.36
C ALA A 172 -54.27 22.50 -37.82
N GLU A 173 -54.37 21.33 -38.47
CA GLU A 173 -53.61 20.13 -38.10
C GLU A 173 -52.10 20.34 -38.29
N LEU A 174 -51.67 20.88 -39.44
CA LEU A 174 -50.27 21.23 -39.67
C LEU A 174 -49.77 22.27 -38.66
N ALA A 175 -50.57 23.28 -38.34
CA ALA A 175 -50.23 24.28 -37.32
C ALA A 175 -50.05 23.66 -35.93
N ALA A 176 -50.75 22.56 -35.61
CA ALA A 176 -50.59 21.82 -34.35
C ALA A 176 -49.39 20.86 -34.36
N LEU A 177 -49.05 20.26 -35.50
CA LEU A 177 -47.95 19.29 -35.63
C LEU A 177 -46.56 19.94 -35.69
N LEU A 178 -46.44 21.12 -36.29
CA LEU A 178 -45.15 21.81 -36.43
C LEU A 178 -44.46 22.12 -35.07
N PRO A 179 -45.17 22.62 -34.04
CA PRO A 179 -44.59 22.77 -32.70
C PRO A 179 -44.15 21.44 -32.08
N ARG A 180 -44.93 20.36 -32.26
CA ARG A 180 -44.58 19.01 -31.77
C ARG A 180 -43.29 18.50 -32.44
N LEU A 181 -43.14 18.72 -33.75
CA LEU A 181 -41.92 18.35 -34.47
C LEU A 181 -40.71 19.10 -33.93
N ARG A 182 -40.84 20.42 -33.69
CA ARG A 182 -39.78 21.23 -33.09
C ARG A 182 -39.39 20.69 -31.72
N GLN A 183 -40.35 20.40 -30.85
CA GLN A 183 -40.10 19.84 -29.53
C GLN A 183 -39.40 18.47 -29.60
N ALA A 184 -39.79 17.61 -30.55
CA ALA A 184 -39.13 16.32 -30.75
C ALA A 184 -37.68 16.48 -31.22
N GLN A 185 -37.42 17.43 -32.12
CA GLN A 185 -36.06 17.78 -32.56
C GLN A 185 -35.22 18.34 -31.39
N GLU A 186 -35.78 19.25 -30.60
CA GLU A 186 -35.12 19.78 -29.40
C GLU A 186 -34.76 18.65 -28.43
N ARG A 187 -35.69 17.71 -28.19
CA ARG A 187 -35.46 16.57 -27.31
C ARG A 187 -34.34 15.64 -27.81
N GLU A 188 -34.30 15.35 -29.11
CA GLU A 188 -33.20 14.58 -29.71
C GLU A 188 -31.87 15.30 -29.49
N THR A 189 -31.79 16.59 -29.82
CA THR A 189 -30.56 17.38 -29.64
C THR A 189 -30.14 17.46 -28.17
N GLU A 190 -31.08 17.51 -27.22
CA GLU A 190 -30.81 17.51 -25.79
C GLU A 190 -30.14 16.20 -25.35
N VAL A 191 -30.63 15.05 -25.85
CA VAL A 191 -30.05 13.73 -25.56
C VAL A 191 -28.68 13.59 -26.20
N GLU A 192 -28.51 14.03 -27.45
CA GLU A 192 -27.20 14.06 -28.12
C GLU A 192 -26.19 14.93 -27.36
N MET A 193 -26.58 16.13 -26.93
CA MET A 193 -25.74 17.01 -26.11
C MET A 193 -25.44 16.40 -24.74
N ALA A 194 -26.39 15.69 -24.13
CA ALA A 194 -26.15 14.97 -22.88
C ALA A 194 -25.10 13.86 -23.07
N MET A 195 -25.19 13.07 -24.14
CA MET A 195 -24.18 12.07 -24.49
C MET A 195 -22.82 12.69 -24.79
N ALA A 196 -22.78 13.78 -25.56
CA ALA A 196 -21.55 14.50 -25.87
C ALA A 196 -20.85 15.02 -24.60
N ARG A 197 -21.62 15.49 -23.61
CA ARG A 197 -21.09 15.93 -22.30
C ARG A 197 -20.50 14.80 -21.46
N MET A 198 -20.85 13.54 -21.73
CA MET A 198 -20.26 12.38 -21.03
C MET A 198 -18.87 12.03 -21.56
N MET A 199 -18.55 12.36 -22.82
CA MET A 199 -17.30 11.95 -23.47
C MET A 199 -16.02 12.35 -22.70
N PRO A 200 -15.90 13.59 -22.16
CA PRO A 200 -14.73 13.95 -21.35
C PRO A 200 -14.58 13.09 -20.09
N SER A 201 -15.69 12.61 -19.51
CA SER A 201 -15.63 11.74 -18.32
C SER A 201 -15.00 10.39 -18.65
N PHE A 202 -15.29 9.82 -19.82
CA PHE A 202 -14.63 8.60 -20.29
C PHE A 202 -13.12 8.78 -20.42
N LEU A 203 -12.67 9.88 -21.04
CA LEU A 203 -11.25 10.16 -21.20
C LEU A 203 -10.53 10.25 -19.85
N VAL A 204 -11.13 10.94 -18.87
CA VAL A 204 -10.57 11.05 -17.53
C VAL A 204 -10.54 9.69 -16.83
N MET A 205 -11.61 8.88 -16.94
CA MET A 205 -11.65 7.55 -16.32
C MET A 205 -10.64 6.58 -16.95
N PHE A 206 -10.48 6.58 -18.28
CA PHE A 206 -9.47 5.75 -18.94
C PHE A 206 -8.05 6.15 -18.53
N TRP A 207 -7.78 7.45 -18.41
CA TRP A 207 -6.50 7.93 -17.90
C TRP A 207 -6.24 7.48 -16.45
N HIS A 208 -7.26 7.55 -15.57
CA HIS A 208 -7.14 7.00 -14.22
C HIS A 208 -6.89 5.50 -14.20
N LEU A 209 -7.50 4.75 -15.13
CA LEU A 209 -7.30 3.31 -15.25
C LEU A 209 -5.85 2.99 -15.65
N GLU A 210 -5.28 3.74 -16.60
CA GLU A 210 -3.87 3.59 -17.01
C GLU A 210 -2.94 3.86 -15.83
N ILE A 211 -3.19 4.91 -15.05
CA ILE A 211 -2.40 5.21 -13.85
C ILE A 211 -2.52 4.08 -12.81
N ALA A 212 -3.73 3.59 -12.56
CA ALA A 212 -3.97 2.53 -11.59
C ALA A 212 -3.24 1.23 -12.01
N LYS A 213 -3.29 0.88 -13.30
CA LYS A 213 -2.56 -0.27 -13.85
C LYS A 213 -1.05 -0.10 -13.71
N ALA A 214 -0.51 1.06 -14.06
CA ALA A 214 0.92 1.33 -13.91
C ALA A 214 1.38 1.25 -12.45
N ARG A 215 0.53 1.67 -11.49
CA ARG A 215 0.82 1.51 -10.05
C ARG A 215 0.78 0.05 -9.62
N ALA A 216 -0.18 -0.73 -10.10
CA ALA A 216 -0.25 -2.16 -9.81
C ALA A 216 0.97 -2.90 -10.38
N GLU A 217 1.36 -2.62 -11.62
CA GLU A 217 2.56 -3.18 -12.25
C GLU A 217 3.84 -2.77 -11.50
N ALA A 218 3.95 -1.51 -11.06
CA ALA A 218 5.09 -1.06 -10.27
C ALA A 218 5.15 -1.74 -8.89
N ALA A 219 4.00 -1.95 -8.26
CA ALA A 219 3.91 -2.66 -6.99
C ALA A 219 4.28 -4.15 -7.13
N ASP A 220 3.86 -4.78 -8.23
CA ASP A 220 4.17 -6.18 -8.57
C ASP A 220 5.66 -6.35 -8.88
N ALA A 221 6.24 -5.46 -9.70
CA ALA A 221 7.68 -5.46 -9.96
C ALA A 221 8.52 -5.24 -8.68
N ALA A 222 8.04 -4.41 -7.76
CA ALA A 222 8.67 -4.22 -6.46
C ALA A 222 8.55 -5.45 -5.55
N LEU A 223 7.48 -6.24 -5.68
CA LEU A 223 7.32 -7.53 -5.00
C LEU A 223 8.30 -8.56 -5.56
N ASP A 224 8.44 -8.65 -6.88
CA ASP A 224 9.38 -9.55 -7.56
C ASP A 224 10.85 -9.26 -7.22
N ALA A 225 11.18 -7.99 -6.95
CA ALA A 225 12.50 -7.59 -6.50
C ALA A 225 12.83 -8.06 -5.06
N ILE A 226 11.84 -8.51 -4.28
CA ILE A 226 12.04 -9.06 -2.94
C ILE A 226 12.25 -10.58 -3.08
N PRO A 227 13.34 -11.16 -2.53
CA PRO A 227 13.55 -12.60 -2.59
C PRO A 227 12.36 -13.40 -2.05
N GLU A 228 12.03 -14.50 -2.73
CA GLU A 228 11.06 -15.47 -2.22
C GLU A 228 11.58 -16.11 -0.93
N MET A 229 10.67 -16.31 0.02
CA MET A 229 11.01 -16.94 1.30
C MET A 229 10.80 -18.45 1.23
N PRO A 230 11.69 -19.23 1.84
CA PRO A 230 11.41 -20.64 2.08
C PRO A 230 10.16 -20.77 2.97
N SER A 231 9.38 -21.82 2.75
CA SER A 231 8.12 -22.06 3.48
C SER A 231 8.30 -22.20 4.99
N ASN A 232 9.51 -22.50 5.47
CA ASN A 232 9.82 -22.67 6.89
C ASN A 232 10.18 -21.34 7.62
N TRP A 233 9.41 -20.28 7.39
CA TRP A 233 9.63 -18.97 8.03
C TRP A 233 9.24 -18.96 9.52
N MET A 234 8.45 -19.94 9.98
CA MET A 234 7.98 -20.02 11.36
C MET A 234 9.12 -20.27 12.35
N ASP A 235 10.11 -21.09 11.96
CA ASP A 235 11.29 -21.34 12.78
C ASP A 235 12.11 -20.05 12.99
N ASP A 236 12.26 -19.24 11.95
CA ASP A 236 12.94 -17.94 12.05
C ASP A 236 12.19 -16.98 12.98
N PHE A 237 10.85 -16.95 12.90
CA PHE A 237 10.03 -16.14 13.80
C PHE A 237 10.26 -16.51 15.29
N GLN A 238 10.33 -17.80 15.59
CA GLN A 238 10.61 -18.27 16.97
C GLN A 238 12.00 -17.84 17.43
N VAL A 239 13.03 -18.01 16.60
CA VAL A 239 14.41 -17.57 16.91
C VAL A 239 14.47 -16.06 17.15
N VAL A 240 13.77 -15.26 16.35
CA VAL A 240 13.70 -13.80 16.50
C VAL A 240 12.98 -13.41 17.78
N ARG A 241 11.87 -14.06 18.12
CA ARG A 241 11.11 -13.79 19.34
C ARG A 241 11.91 -14.12 20.60
N ASP A 242 12.55 -15.29 20.63
CA ASP A 242 13.40 -15.71 21.73
C ASP A 242 14.65 -14.84 21.84
N GLY A 243 15.19 -14.40 20.69
CA GLY A 243 16.29 -13.44 20.62
C GLY A 243 15.91 -12.07 21.19
N ALA A 244 14.71 -11.57 20.90
CA ALA A 244 14.22 -10.31 21.43
C ALA A 244 14.08 -10.32 22.96
N MET A 245 13.50 -11.38 23.54
CA MET A 245 13.38 -11.52 24.99
C MET A 245 14.77 -11.57 25.66
N ARG A 246 15.69 -12.39 25.12
CA ARG A 246 17.06 -12.48 25.64
C ARG A 246 17.85 -11.19 25.48
N PHE A 247 17.60 -10.44 24.42
CA PHE A 247 18.20 -9.12 24.20
C PHE A 247 17.77 -8.15 25.30
N GLU A 248 16.46 -8.03 25.56
CA GLU A 248 15.93 -7.14 26.59
C GLU A 248 16.49 -7.48 27.98
N GLU A 249 16.46 -8.75 28.37
CA GLU A 249 17.04 -9.22 29.64
C GLU A 249 18.54 -8.87 29.76
N SER A 250 19.30 -9.06 28.68
CA SER A 250 20.75 -8.80 28.69
C SER A 250 21.07 -7.31 28.72
N VAL A 251 20.30 -6.49 28.01
CA VAL A 251 20.45 -5.03 28.02
C VAL A 251 20.11 -4.46 29.40
N ASP A 252 19.09 -4.99 30.07
CA ASP A 252 18.69 -4.51 31.39
C ASP A 252 19.75 -4.81 32.45
N VAL A 253 20.36 -6.01 32.42
CA VAL A 253 21.51 -6.34 33.27
C VAL A 253 22.68 -5.37 33.04
N LEU A 254 22.97 -5.02 31.78
CA LEU A 254 24.03 -4.06 31.47
C LEU A 254 23.70 -2.65 31.94
N ARG A 255 22.46 -2.20 31.78
CA ARG A 255 22.02 -0.88 32.25
C ARG A 255 22.08 -0.79 33.76
N GLU A 256 21.62 -1.81 34.48
CA GLU A 256 21.67 -1.85 35.94
C GLU A 256 23.11 -1.86 36.45
N TYR A 257 24.01 -2.59 35.78
CA TYR A 257 25.44 -2.60 36.10
C TYR A 257 26.11 -1.23 35.90
N MET A 258 25.70 -0.50 34.85
CA MET A 258 26.28 0.79 34.46
C MET A 258 25.65 2.01 35.14
N ALA A 259 24.56 1.84 35.88
CA ALA A 259 23.81 2.91 36.56
C ALA A 259 24.47 3.37 37.88
#